data_AF-A0A925DZ70-F1
#
_entry.id   AF-A0A925DZ70-F1
#
_cell.length_a   1.000
_cell.length_b   1.000
_cell.length_c   1.000
_cell.angle_alpha   90.00
_cell.angle_beta   90.00
_cell.angle_gamma   90.00
#
_symmetry.space_group_name_H-M   'P 1'
#
loop_
_entity.id
_entity.type
_entity.pdbx_description
1 polymer ?
#
loop_
_entity_poly.entity_id
_entity_poly.type
_entity_poly.pdbx_seq_one_letter_code
_entity_poly.pdbx_strand_id
1 'polypeptide(L)'
;EEINFQPVDFSGGANYGWNAFEANTPFNLDTPVPRGMILPIAEYSHEIGCSVTAGYVYRGAALPDLQGVFFLGDYCSGKIWTTFQDVDGSWQTTLFAELGVQITSFGEDEAGELYLVDYKGSIFKLAAVE
;
A
#
# COMPACT_ATOMS: atom_id res chain seq x y z
N GLU A 1 -0.79 8.34 6.75
CA GLU A 1 -0.92 7.49 5.55
C GLU A 1 -1.49 6.13 5.91
N GLU A 2 -2.46 5.61 5.16
CA GLU A 2 -3.14 4.34 5.47
C GLU A 2 -3.52 3.52 4.22
N ILE A 3 -3.63 2.21 4.37
CA ILE A 3 -4.15 1.27 3.38
C ILE A 3 -5.32 0.51 3.98
N ASN A 4 -6.47 0.56 3.32
CA ASN A 4 -7.63 -0.28 3.66
C ASN A 4 -7.76 -1.43 2.66
N PHE A 5 -8.23 -2.58 3.16
CA PHE A 5 -8.60 -3.71 2.31
C PHE A 5 -10.10 -3.90 2.32
N GLN A 6 -10.66 -4.17 1.13
CA GLN A 6 -12.05 -4.53 0.96
C GLN A 6 -12.13 -5.86 0.18
N PRO A 7 -12.80 -6.88 0.75
CA PRO A 7 -13.06 -8.14 0.03
C PRO A 7 -13.84 -7.90 -1.27
N VAL A 8 -13.62 -8.77 -2.25
CA VAL A 8 -14.27 -8.70 -3.57
C VAL A 8 -15.80 -8.84 -3.49
N ASP A 9 -16.29 -9.58 -2.51
CA ASP A 9 -17.70 -9.84 -2.25
C ASP A 9 -18.34 -8.83 -1.28
N PHE A 10 -17.61 -7.78 -0.91
CA PHE A 10 -18.14 -6.73 -0.05
C PHE A 10 -19.21 -5.90 -0.79
N SER A 11 -20.39 -5.74 -0.16
CA SER A 11 -21.56 -5.11 -0.77
C SER A 11 -21.46 -3.59 -1.01
N GLY A 12 -20.31 -2.98 -0.70
CA GLY A 12 -20.10 -1.53 -0.73
C GLY A 12 -20.62 -0.81 0.53
N GLY A 13 -20.39 0.50 0.58
CA GLY A 13 -20.79 1.34 1.71
C GLY A 13 -19.89 1.23 2.95
N ALA A 14 -18.64 0.77 2.78
CA ALA A 14 -17.67 0.72 3.85
C ALA A 14 -17.44 2.12 4.44
N ASN A 15 -17.35 2.18 5.77
CA ASN A 15 -16.95 3.38 6.49
C ASN A 15 -15.57 3.12 7.09
N TYR A 16 -14.58 3.93 6.70
CA TYR A 16 -13.19 3.80 7.15
C TYR A 16 -12.83 4.74 8.31
N GLY A 17 -13.84 5.20 9.08
CA GLY A 17 -13.63 5.98 10.30
C GLY A 17 -13.56 7.49 10.11
N TRP A 18 -13.47 7.98 8.86
CA TRP A 18 -13.34 9.41 8.57
C TRP A 18 -14.62 10.22 8.85
N ASN A 19 -14.52 11.46 9.35
CA ASN A 19 -13.30 12.16 9.80
C ASN A 19 -13.05 12.05 11.31
N ALA A 20 -13.68 11.10 12.02
CA ALA A 20 -13.45 10.89 13.45
C ALA A 20 -12.04 10.35 13.72
N PHE A 21 -11.49 9.57 12.78
CA PHE A 21 -10.16 8.98 12.86
C PHE A 21 -9.27 9.43 11.69
N GLU A 22 -7.97 9.46 11.95
CA GLU A 22 -6.89 9.43 10.96
C GLU A 22 -6.17 8.09 11.16
N ALA A 23 -6.35 7.16 10.22
CA ALA A 23 -5.96 5.77 10.38
C ALA A 23 -6.56 5.14 11.66
N ASN A 24 -5.76 4.55 12.54
CA ASN A 24 -6.26 3.97 13.80
C ASN A 24 -6.32 4.98 14.97
N THR A 25 -5.98 6.25 14.72
CA THR A 25 -5.86 7.27 15.76
C THR A 25 -7.06 8.21 15.76
N PRO A 26 -7.71 8.47 16.93
CA PRO A 26 -8.74 9.49 17.02
C PRO A 26 -8.20 10.85 16.58
N PHE A 27 -8.89 11.48 15.63
CA PHE A 27 -8.48 12.75 15.03
C PHE A 27 -9.43 13.89 15.46
N ASN A 28 -10.69 13.81 15.07
CA ASN A 28 -11.69 14.82 15.42
C ASN A 28 -12.57 14.35 16.57
N LEU A 29 -12.25 14.78 17.79
CA LEU A 29 -12.95 14.37 19.02
C LEU A 29 -14.40 14.88 19.10
N ASP A 30 -14.76 15.89 18.31
CA ASP A 30 -16.15 16.38 18.23
C ASP A 30 -17.01 15.55 17.27
N THR A 31 -16.39 14.66 16.48
CA THR A 31 -17.10 13.77 15.56
C THR A 31 -17.41 12.44 16.28
N PRO A 32 -18.68 12.02 16.34
CA PRO A 32 -19.04 10.73 16.92
C PRO A 32 -18.33 9.57 16.22
N VAL A 33 -17.84 8.60 17.00
CA VAL A 33 -17.22 7.38 16.47
C VAL A 33 -18.24 6.62 15.60
N PRO A 34 -17.95 6.39 14.31
CA PRO A 34 -18.87 5.69 13.43
C PRO A 34 -18.99 4.22 13.84
N ARG A 35 -20.23 3.70 13.86
CA ARG A 35 -20.48 2.27 14.10
C ARG A 35 -20.09 1.45 12.89
N GLY A 36 -19.48 0.29 13.13
CA GLY A 36 -19.11 -0.66 12.07
C GLY A 36 -17.99 -0.15 11.15
N MET A 37 -17.15 0.76 11.64
CA MET A 37 -15.99 1.21 10.88
C MET A 37 -14.99 0.08 10.66
N ILE A 38 -14.30 0.12 9.52
CA ILE A 38 -13.26 -0.83 9.14
C ILE A 38 -11.92 -0.12 9.32
N LEU A 39 -11.07 -0.70 10.16
CA LEU A 39 -9.71 -0.20 10.38
C LEU A 39 -8.81 -0.52 9.19
N PRO A 40 -7.80 0.32 8.89
CA PRO A 40 -6.79 0.02 7.89
C PRO A 40 -6.02 -1.27 8.23
N ILE A 41 -5.52 -1.92 7.18
CA ILE A 41 -4.63 -3.09 7.29
C ILE A 41 -3.17 -2.69 7.41
N ALA A 42 -2.84 -1.43 7.09
CA ALA A 42 -1.53 -0.85 7.26
C ALA A 42 -1.66 0.67 7.47
N GLU A 43 -0.81 1.23 8.33
CA GLU A 43 -0.71 2.67 8.54
C GLU A 43 0.74 3.07 8.83
N TYR A 44 1.10 4.31 8.50
CA TYR A 44 2.33 4.94 8.99
C TYR A 44 2.16 6.44 9.15
N SER A 45 2.90 7.01 10.11
CA SER A 45 2.86 8.44 10.45
C SER A 45 3.62 9.29 9.43
N HIS A 46 3.34 10.59 9.43
CA HIS A 46 4.06 11.55 8.57
C HIS A 46 5.53 11.78 8.96
N GLU A 47 6.00 11.15 10.04
CA GLU A 47 7.41 11.10 10.40
C GLU A 47 8.18 10.04 9.57
N ILE A 48 7.48 9.02 9.06
CA ILE A 48 8.06 7.89 8.30
C ILE A 48 8.04 8.15 6.78
N GLY A 49 6.97 8.77 6.29
CA GLY A 49 6.73 9.14 4.89
C GLY A 49 5.72 10.30 4.82
N CYS A 50 5.20 10.67 3.66
CA CYS A 50 4.32 11.84 3.53
C CYS A 50 3.08 11.65 2.66
N SER A 51 3.09 10.64 1.79
CA SER A 51 2.02 10.43 0.82
C SER A 51 2.20 9.07 0.17
N VAL A 52 1.21 8.20 0.38
CA VAL A 52 1.15 6.89 -0.27
C VAL A 52 0.78 7.07 -1.74
N THR A 53 1.67 6.54 -2.58
CA THR A 53 1.35 6.14 -3.95
C THR A 53 1.04 4.65 -3.90
N ALA A 54 -0.25 4.33 -3.72
CA ALA A 54 -0.71 2.93 -3.65
C ALA A 54 -0.44 2.22 -4.98
N GLY A 55 0.11 1.01 -4.92
CA GLY A 55 0.63 0.27 -6.07
C GLY A 55 -0.17 -0.99 -6.40
N TYR A 56 0.47 -1.93 -7.07
CA TYR A 56 -0.17 -3.09 -7.71
C TYR A 56 0.09 -4.35 -6.88
N VAL A 57 -0.75 -5.37 -7.08
CA VAL A 57 -0.47 -6.74 -6.63
C VAL A 57 0.44 -7.39 -7.66
N TYR A 58 1.57 -7.95 -7.23
CA TYR A 58 2.48 -8.64 -8.15
C TYR A 58 1.86 -9.94 -8.67
N ARG A 59 1.89 -10.12 -10.00
CA ARG A 59 1.34 -11.29 -10.70
C ARG A 59 2.31 -11.93 -11.70
N GLY A 60 3.54 -11.44 -11.78
CA GLY A 60 4.56 -11.89 -12.72
C GLY A 60 5.15 -13.27 -12.40
N ALA A 61 5.61 -13.97 -13.41
CA ALA A 61 6.17 -15.32 -13.23
C ALA A 61 7.65 -15.30 -12.85
N ALA A 62 8.35 -14.16 -13.03
CA ALA A 62 9.79 -14.07 -12.77
C ALA A 62 10.15 -14.16 -11.27
N LEU A 63 9.26 -13.70 -10.39
CA LEU A 63 9.48 -13.67 -8.94
C LEU A 63 8.33 -14.41 -8.21
N PRO A 64 8.32 -15.76 -8.25
CA PRO A 64 7.18 -16.55 -7.76
C PRO A 64 6.87 -16.31 -6.27
N ASP A 65 7.87 -15.99 -5.45
CA ASP A 65 7.70 -15.72 -4.02
C ASP A 65 6.95 -14.41 -3.73
N LEU A 66 6.77 -13.54 -4.72
CA LEU A 66 6.04 -12.28 -4.59
C LEU A 66 4.59 -12.37 -5.10
N GLN A 67 4.15 -13.54 -5.57
CA GLN A 67 2.79 -13.72 -6.08
C GLN A 67 1.74 -13.34 -5.04
N GLY A 68 0.86 -12.40 -5.40
CA GLY A 68 -0.21 -11.93 -4.53
C GLY A 68 0.21 -10.85 -3.51
N VAL A 69 1.48 -10.45 -3.48
CA VAL A 69 1.97 -9.38 -2.60
C VAL A 69 1.58 -8.01 -3.18
N PHE A 70 0.96 -7.16 -2.36
CA PHE A 70 0.61 -5.79 -2.72
C PHE A 70 1.77 -4.85 -2.46
N PHE A 71 2.18 -4.06 -3.45
CA PHE A 71 3.21 -3.05 -3.33
C PHE A 71 2.60 -1.66 -3.18
N LEU A 72 3.19 -0.84 -2.31
CA LEU A 72 2.89 0.60 -2.23
C LEU A 72 4.20 1.38 -2.13
N GLY A 73 4.21 2.58 -2.68
CA GLY A 73 5.33 3.51 -2.60
C GLY A 73 4.98 4.73 -1.74
N ASP A 74 5.98 5.37 -1.17
CA ASP A 74 5.85 6.69 -0.58
C ASP A 74 6.49 7.74 -1.51
N TYR A 75 5.72 8.77 -1.87
CA TYR A 75 6.14 9.80 -2.82
C TYR A 75 7.36 10.61 -2.33
N CYS A 76 7.46 10.91 -1.04
CA CYS A 76 8.55 11.76 -0.53
C CYS A 76 9.87 11.03 -0.35
N SER A 77 9.81 9.82 0.19
CA SER A 77 11.01 9.06 0.59
C SER A 77 11.49 8.09 -0.49
N GLY A 78 10.60 7.65 -1.38
CA GLY A 78 10.90 6.55 -2.29
C GLY A 78 11.01 5.20 -1.58
N LYS A 79 10.48 5.09 -0.36
CA LYS A 79 10.26 3.81 0.32
C LYS A 79 9.19 3.02 -0.40
N ILE A 80 9.43 1.73 -0.53
CA ILE A 80 8.52 0.75 -1.11
C ILE A 80 8.19 -0.22 -0.01
N TRP A 81 6.91 -0.42 0.25
CA TRP A 81 6.41 -1.36 1.23
C TRP A 81 5.64 -2.48 0.53
N THR A 82 5.68 -3.66 1.13
CA THR A 82 4.89 -4.81 0.73
C THR A 82 3.85 -5.12 1.79
N THR A 83 2.60 -5.36 1.37
CA THR A 83 1.51 -5.78 2.22
C THR A 83 0.93 -7.10 1.74
N PHE A 84 0.80 -8.07 2.64
CA PHE A 84 0.33 -9.43 2.32
C PHE A 84 -0.34 -10.07 3.55
N GLN A 85 -1.09 -11.15 3.34
CA GLN A 85 -1.59 -11.96 4.45
C GLN A 85 -0.61 -13.09 4.76
N ASP A 86 -0.29 -13.28 6.03
CA ASP A 86 0.46 -14.45 6.52
C ASP A 86 -0.45 -15.70 6.54
N VAL A 87 0.13 -16.86 6.85
CA VAL A 87 -0.55 -18.16 6.87
C VAL A 87 -1.75 -18.22 7.82
N ASP A 88 -1.77 -17.37 8.84
CA ASP A 88 -2.87 -17.25 9.81
C ASP A 88 -3.94 -16.24 9.38
N GLY A 89 -3.77 -15.58 8.23
CA GLY A 89 -4.67 -14.57 7.67
C GLY A 89 -4.42 -13.15 8.20
N SER A 90 -3.44 -12.95 9.09
CA SER A 90 -3.05 -11.62 9.57
C SER A 90 -2.40 -10.81 8.46
N TRP A 91 -2.69 -9.51 8.39
CA TRP A 91 -2.02 -8.61 7.46
C TRP A 91 -0.64 -8.24 8.01
N GLN A 92 0.36 -8.35 7.14
CA GLN A 92 1.74 -7.95 7.38
C GLN A 92 2.10 -6.84 6.41
N THR A 93 2.75 -5.79 6.90
CA THR A 93 3.34 -4.73 6.07
C THR A 93 4.80 -4.54 6.43
N THR A 94 5.67 -4.68 5.44
CA THR A 94 7.12 -4.65 5.62
C THR A 94 7.78 -3.69 4.64
N LEU A 95 8.85 -3.04 5.07
CA LEU A 95 9.67 -2.24 4.16
C LEU A 95 10.41 -3.20 3.21
N PHE A 96 10.20 -3.03 1.92
CA PHE A 96 10.78 -3.86 0.88
C PHE A 96 12.08 -3.26 0.34
N ALA A 97 12.05 -1.96 0.00
CA ALA A 97 13.20 -1.25 -0.53
C ALA A 97 13.07 0.26 -0.31
N GLU A 98 14.16 0.99 -0.51
CA GLU A 98 14.17 2.45 -0.54
C GLU A 98 15.06 2.91 -1.70
N LEU A 99 14.47 3.60 -2.67
CA LEU A 99 15.16 4.03 -3.89
C LEU A 99 15.58 5.51 -3.86
N GLY A 100 15.06 6.31 -2.93
CA GLY A 100 15.32 7.76 -2.88
C GLY A 100 14.78 8.53 -4.10
N VAL A 101 13.75 8.00 -4.75
CA VAL A 101 13.05 8.62 -5.89
C VAL A 101 11.64 9.04 -5.51
N GLN A 102 11.02 9.90 -6.31
CA GLN A 102 9.65 10.34 -6.03
C GLN A 102 8.66 9.43 -6.74
N ILE A 103 8.17 8.41 -6.05
CA ILE A 103 7.31 7.38 -6.64
C ILE A 103 5.93 7.96 -6.94
N THR A 104 5.55 8.01 -8.22
CA THR A 104 4.28 8.62 -8.67
C THR A 104 3.27 7.63 -9.20
N SER A 105 3.73 6.46 -9.65
CA SER A 105 2.87 5.37 -10.09
C SER A 105 3.63 4.06 -10.07
N PHE A 106 2.85 2.99 -10.16
CA PHE A 106 3.31 1.67 -10.57
C PHE A 106 2.68 1.32 -11.92
N GLY A 107 3.17 0.28 -12.56
CA GLY A 107 2.61 -0.28 -13.80
C GLY A 107 2.93 -1.76 -13.93
N GLU A 108 2.18 -2.47 -14.75
CA GLU A 108 2.31 -3.91 -14.98
C GLU A 108 2.43 -4.15 -16.50
N ASP A 109 3.31 -5.07 -16.93
CA ASP A 109 3.37 -5.51 -18.33
C ASP A 109 2.40 -6.67 -18.62
N GLU A 110 2.32 -7.14 -19.87
CA GLU A 110 1.44 -8.25 -20.25
C GLU A 110 1.80 -9.59 -19.57
N ALA A 111 3.01 -9.71 -19.02
CA ALA A 111 3.48 -10.89 -18.29
C ALA A 111 3.24 -10.78 -16.78
N GLY A 112 2.67 -9.67 -16.30
CA GLY A 112 2.41 -9.41 -14.89
C GLY A 112 3.60 -8.86 -14.12
N GLU A 113 4.68 -8.50 -14.81
CA GLU A 113 5.88 -7.97 -14.16
C GLU A 113 5.68 -6.51 -13.76
N LEU A 114 6.18 -6.17 -12.57
CA LEU A 114 5.92 -4.88 -11.94
C LEU A 114 6.98 -3.83 -12.29
N TYR A 115 6.50 -2.63 -12.55
CA TYR A 115 7.27 -1.45 -12.85
C TYR A 115 6.90 -0.31 -11.89
N LEU A 116 7.86 0.59 -11.68
CA LEU A 116 7.72 1.77 -10.83
C LEU A 116 8.08 3.02 -11.64
N VAL A 117 7.32 4.09 -11.47
CA VAL A 117 7.50 5.37 -12.15
C VAL A 117 7.97 6.42 -11.16
N ASP A 118 9.10 7.06 -11.48
CA ASP A 118 9.62 8.22 -10.78
C ASP A 118 9.08 9.51 -11.42
N TYR A 119 8.74 10.49 -10.59
CA TYR A 119 8.32 11.83 -11.00
C TYR A 119 9.28 12.48 -12.00
N LYS A 120 10.58 12.18 -11.92
CA LYS A 120 11.60 12.71 -12.85
C LYS A 120 11.64 12.02 -14.21
N GLY A 121 10.79 11.01 -14.43
CA GLY A 121 10.59 10.35 -15.73
C GLY A 121 11.28 8.99 -15.89
N SER A 122 11.97 8.50 -14.86
CA SER A 122 12.55 7.14 -14.89
C SER A 122 11.48 6.08 -14.67
N ILE A 123 11.64 4.93 -15.34
CA ILE A 123 10.84 3.72 -15.10
C ILE A 123 11.79 2.62 -14.66
N PHE A 124 11.49 2.02 -13.51
CA PHE A 124 12.25 0.90 -12.94
C PHE A 124 11.46 -0.39 -13.09
N LYS A 125 12.13 -1.50 -13.37
CA LYS A 125 11.53 -2.83 -13.38
C LYS A 125 11.93 -3.57 -12.09
N LEU A 126 10.97 -4.22 -11.44
CA LEU A 126 11.26 -5.13 -10.35
C LEU A 126 11.91 -6.41 -10.90
N ALA A 127 13.04 -6.80 -10.33
CA ALA A 127 13.81 -7.97 -10.76
C ALA A 127 14.52 -8.62 -9.58
N ALA A 128 14.94 -9.87 -9.74
CA ALA A 128 15.76 -10.57 -8.77
C ALA A 128 17.15 -9.90 -8.67
N VAL A 129 17.74 -9.97 -7.48
CA VAL A 129 19.15 -9.61 -7.28
C VAL A 129 20.01 -10.79 -7.75
N GLU A 130 21.04 -10.52 -8.55
CA GLU A 130 22.05 -11.51 -8.96
C GLU A 130 23.05 -11.82 -7.85
#